data_AF-A0A3N5S9Z8-F1
#
_entry.id   AF-A0A3N5S9Z8-F1
#
_cell.length_a   1.000
_cell.length_b   1.000
_cell.length_c   1.000
_cell.angle_alpha   90.00
_cell.angle_beta   90.00
_cell.angle_gamma   90.00
#
_symmetry.space_group_name_H-M   'P 1'
#
loop_
_entity.id
_entity.type
_entity.pdbx_description
1 polymer ?
#
loop_
_entity_poly.entity_id
_entity_poly.type
_entity_poly.pdbx_seq_one_letter_code
_entity_poly.pdbx_strand_id
1 'polypeptide(L)'
;MSRRPPTFYVLHGPDEFSCRAQLHTMRAQMGDPTTAELNTAILDGKQASVADVLSAARATPFLSDRRLVIVEGMLSWLTRKGAGANAKIELERLAEGLTHLPDWARVVFVEYETLSDRNPIFILPRTEPGGYHKLFDPPRNPVQ
;
A
#
# COMPACT_ATOMS: atom_id res chain seq x y z
N MET A 1 -21.03 -4.19 14.89
CA MET A 1 -19.72 -3.52 15.07
C MET A 1 -19.24 -3.06 13.71
N SER A 2 -19.10 -1.74 13.51
CA SER A 2 -18.57 -1.17 12.27
C SER A 2 -17.10 -1.58 12.15
N ARG A 3 -16.75 -2.30 11.08
CA ARG A 3 -15.35 -2.67 10.80
C ARG A 3 -14.56 -1.39 10.54
N ARG A 4 -13.52 -1.14 11.34
CA ARG A 4 -12.63 0.01 11.16
C ARG A 4 -12.00 -0.02 9.75
N PRO A 5 -11.82 1.13 9.08
CA PRO A 5 -11.16 1.16 7.78
C PRO A 5 -9.73 0.60 7.87
N PRO A 6 -9.23 -0.07 6.82
CA PRO A 6 -7.87 -0.60 6.81
C PRO A 6 -6.78 0.45 7.06
N THR A 7 -5.79 0.00 7.83
CA THR A 7 -4.40 0.45 7.97
C THR A 7 -3.63 0.72 6.69
N PHE A 8 -3.65 -0.35 5.90
CA PHE A 8 -2.78 -0.55 4.76
C PHE A 8 -3.48 -1.39 3.70
N TYR A 9 -3.05 -1.18 2.45
CA TYR A 9 -3.67 -1.71 1.25
C TYR A 9 -2.58 -2.24 0.34
N VAL A 10 -2.80 -3.42 -0.23
CA VAL A 10 -1.94 -4.00 -1.28
C VAL A 10 -2.76 -4.07 -2.56
N LEU A 11 -2.51 -3.13 -3.47
CA LEU A 11 -3.12 -3.10 -4.80
C LEU A 11 -2.10 -3.68 -5.76
N HIS A 12 -2.42 -4.81 -6.39
CA HIS A 12 -1.47 -5.51 -7.25
C HIS A 12 -2.12 -6.07 -8.50
N GLY A 13 -1.34 -6.28 -9.57
CA GLY A 13 -1.79 -6.94 -10.79
C GLY A 13 -1.52 -6.13 -12.07
N PRO A 14 -1.64 -6.76 -13.25
CA PRO A 14 -1.21 -6.16 -14.51
C PRO A 14 -2.20 -5.15 -15.12
N ASP A 15 -3.43 -5.03 -14.60
CA ASP A 15 -4.36 -3.97 -15.02
C ASP A 15 -4.06 -2.64 -14.31
N GLU A 16 -3.04 -1.94 -14.83
CA GLU A 16 -2.62 -0.63 -14.34
C GLU A 16 -3.74 0.42 -14.42
N PHE A 17 -4.62 0.36 -15.43
CA PHE A 17 -5.70 1.33 -15.59
C PHE A 17 -6.69 1.24 -14.42
N SER A 18 -7.17 0.03 -14.11
CA SER A 18 -8.08 -0.19 -12.99
C SER A 18 -7.43 0.10 -11.64
N CYS A 19 -6.13 -0.20 -11.49
CA CYS A 19 -5.37 0.14 -10.30
C CYS A 19 -5.29 1.66 -10.09
N ARG A 20 -4.94 2.43 -11.12
CA ARG A 20 -4.90 3.90 -11.08
C ARG A 20 -6.27 4.51 -10.79
N ALA A 21 -7.35 3.96 -11.36
CA ALA A 21 -8.71 4.41 -11.06
C ALA A 21 -9.08 4.20 -9.58
N GLN A 22 -8.67 3.07 -8.98
CA GLN A 22 -8.83 2.83 -7.54
C GLN A 22 -8.03 3.85 -6.71
N LEU A 23 -6.78 4.12 -7.07
CA LEU A 23 -5.95 5.12 -6.37
C LEU A 23 -6.55 6.52 -6.46
N HIS A 24 -7.05 6.91 -7.63
CA HIS A 24 -7.74 8.18 -7.81
C HIS A 24 -8.96 8.28 -6.88
N THR A 25 -9.74 7.21 -6.78
CA THR A 25 -10.89 7.13 -5.85
C THR A 25 -10.43 7.29 -4.39
N MET A 26 -9.35 6.62 -3.98
CA MET A 26 -8.81 6.76 -2.62
C MET A 26 -8.32 8.17 -2.32
N ARG A 27 -7.70 8.85 -3.29
CA ARG A 27 -7.29 10.26 -3.16
C ARG A 27 -8.50 11.19 -3.06
N ALA A 28 -9.54 10.98 -3.88
CA ALA A 28 -10.76 11.77 -3.81
C ALA A 28 -11.47 11.64 -2.45
N GLN A 29 -11.36 10.48 -1.80
CA GLN A 29 -11.89 10.25 -0.44
C GLN A 29 -11.13 10.99 0.67
N MET A 30 -9.99 11.62 0.37
CA MET A 30 -9.25 12.45 1.33
C MET A 30 -9.89 13.83 1.55
N GLY A 31 -10.95 14.17 0.82
CA GLY A 31 -11.72 15.39 1.00
C GLY A 31 -11.29 16.51 0.05
N ASP A 32 -11.21 17.74 0.59
CA ASP A 32 -10.81 18.92 -0.17
C ASP A 32 -9.42 18.72 -0.83
N PRO A 33 -9.24 19.08 -2.12
CA PRO A 33 -8.00 18.83 -2.84
C PRO A 33 -6.74 19.41 -2.19
N THR A 34 -6.81 20.62 -1.64
CA THR A 34 -5.66 21.27 -1.01
C THR A 34 -5.26 20.55 0.28
N THR A 35 -6.25 20.17 1.10
CA THR A 35 -6.00 19.39 2.33
C THR A 35 -5.53 17.97 2.00
N ALA A 36 -6.10 17.34 0.97
CA ALA A 36 -5.71 16.02 0.51
C ALA A 36 -4.25 15.98 0.05
N GLU A 37 -3.79 17.00 -0.68
CA GLU A 37 -2.40 17.12 -1.12
C GLU A 37 -1.43 17.21 0.07
N LEU A 38 -1.73 18.04 1.07
CA LEU A 38 -0.91 18.17 2.29
C LEU A 38 -0.83 16.87 3.12
N ASN A 39 -1.84 16.02 2.99
CA ASN A 39 -1.94 14.73 3.69
C ASN A 39 -1.58 13.53 2.82
N THR A 40 -1.02 13.74 1.62
CA THR A 40 -0.60 12.66 0.71
C THR A 40 0.91 12.68 0.48
N ALA A 41 1.56 11.54 0.67
CA ALA A 41 2.94 11.31 0.22
C ALA A 41 2.95 10.22 -0.86
N ILE A 42 3.80 10.38 -1.88
CA ILE A 42 4.04 9.37 -2.92
C ILE A 42 5.53 9.03 -2.87
N LEU A 43 5.84 7.74 -2.73
CA LEU A 43 7.19 7.22 -2.58
C LEU A 43 7.48 6.22 -3.69
N ASP A 44 8.61 6.38 -4.37
CA ASP A 44 9.16 5.34 -5.24
C ASP A 44 9.77 4.24 -4.37
N GLY A 45 9.15 3.07 -4.36
CA GLY A 45 9.53 1.92 -3.55
C GLY A 45 10.87 1.29 -3.91
N LYS A 46 11.47 1.67 -5.03
CA LYS A 46 12.84 1.26 -5.40
C LYS A 46 13.90 2.16 -4.75
N GLN A 47 13.53 3.36 -4.34
CA GLN A 47 14.42 4.37 -3.75
C GLN A 47 14.17 4.58 -2.26
N ALA A 48 12.91 4.56 -1.84
CA ALA A 48 12.51 4.73 -0.46
C ALA A 48 12.85 3.50 0.38
N SER A 49 13.30 3.73 1.62
CA SER A 49 13.46 2.67 2.62
C SER A 49 12.13 2.35 3.30
N VAL A 50 12.06 1.21 4.00
CA VAL A 50 10.89 0.90 4.85
C VAL A 50 10.74 1.93 5.96
N ALA A 51 11.84 2.45 6.49
CA ALA A 51 11.83 3.51 7.50
C ALA A 51 11.15 4.79 6.98
N ASP A 52 11.39 5.17 5.71
CA ASP A 52 10.75 6.34 5.09
C ASP A 52 9.24 6.16 4.98
N VAL A 53 8.79 4.97 4.55
CA VAL A 53 7.37 4.63 4.46
C VAL A 53 6.70 4.71 5.83
N LEU A 54 7.28 4.06 6.84
CA LEU A 54 6.72 4.03 8.19
C LEU A 54 6.75 5.41 8.85
N SER A 55 7.81 6.19 8.64
CA SER A 55 7.90 7.58 9.13
C SER A 55 6.83 8.46 8.51
N ALA A 56 6.70 8.43 7.18
CA ALA A 56 5.66 9.15 6.46
C ALA A 56 4.27 8.70 6.93
N ALA A 57 4.05 7.41 7.17
CA ALA A 57 2.77 6.87 7.61
C ALA A 57 2.45 7.14 9.09
N ARG A 58 3.41 7.59 9.91
CA ARG A 58 3.24 7.89 11.34
C ARG A 58 3.23 9.39 11.67
N ALA A 59 3.49 10.24 10.68
CA ALA A 59 3.29 11.68 10.80
C ALA A 59 1.81 12.07 10.93
N THR A 60 1.45 12.78 12.01
CA THR A 60 0.07 13.24 12.28
C THR A 60 -0.52 13.98 11.08
N PRO A 61 -1.77 13.68 10.67
CA PRO A 61 -2.46 14.40 9.61
C PRO A 61 -2.62 15.90 9.91
N PHE A 62 -2.51 16.73 8.88
CA PHE A 62 -2.71 18.17 8.95
C PHE A 62 -4.16 18.52 8.63
N LEU A 63 -4.92 19.04 9.60
CA LEU A 63 -6.32 19.45 9.45
C LEU A 63 -7.21 18.39 8.74
N SER A 64 -6.93 17.11 8.97
CA SER A 64 -7.61 15.97 8.36
C SER A 64 -7.72 14.81 9.37
N ASP A 65 -8.63 13.87 9.11
CA ASP A 65 -8.77 12.64 9.90
C ASP A 65 -7.80 11.53 9.43
N ARG A 66 -7.12 11.72 8.29
CA ARG A 66 -6.32 10.69 7.61
C ARG A 66 -5.08 11.24 6.95
N ARG A 67 -4.08 10.38 6.79
CA ARG A 67 -2.90 10.60 5.96
C ARG A 67 -2.67 9.42 5.04
N LEU A 68 -2.48 9.72 3.76
CA LEU A 68 -2.30 8.76 2.68
C LEU A 68 -0.82 8.69 2.30
N VAL A 69 -0.26 7.49 2.28
CA VAL A 69 1.10 7.23 1.79
C VAL A 69 0.99 6.20 0.67
N ILE A 70 1.30 6.60 -0.55
CA ILE A 70 1.32 5.74 -1.72
C ILE A 70 2.76 5.30 -1.96
N VAL A 71 2.99 4.00 -2.07
CA VAL A 71 4.31 3.41 -2.28
C VAL A 71 4.26 2.57 -3.54
N GLU A 72 5.01 2.96 -4.57
CA GLU A 72 4.98 2.30 -5.88
C GLU A 72 6.13 1.30 -6.01
N GLY A 73 5.83 0.04 -6.27
CA GLY A 73 6.80 -0.98 -6.65
C GLY A 73 7.71 -1.52 -5.54
N MET A 74 7.49 -1.16 -4.27
CA MET A 74 8.34 -1.58 -3.15
C MET A 74 8.29 -3.09 -2.93
N LEU A 75 7.10 -3.68 -2.99
CA LEU A 75 6.91 -5.09 -2.64
C LEU A 75 7.51 -6.00 -3.71
N SER A 76 7.30 -5.70 -4.99
CA SER A 76 8.01 -6.38 -6.09
C SER A 76 9.51 -6.16 -5.98
N TRP A 77 9.97 -4.95 -5.64
CA TRP A 77 11.39 -4.67 -5.46
C TRP A 77 12.00 -5.54 -4.36
N LEU A 78 11.45 -5.54 -3.15
CA LEU A 78 12.00 -6.29 -2.02
C LEU A 78 11.88 -7.82 -2.17
N THR A 79 11.00 -8.32 -3.04
CA THR A 79 10.86 -9.76 -3.31
C THR A 79 11.48 -10.25 -4.61
N ARG A 80 12.11 -9.36 -5.39
CA ARG A 80 12.78 -9.72 -6.64
C ARG A 80 13.87 -10.77 -6.44
N LYS A 81 14.14 -11.55 -7.49
CA LYS A 81 15.27 -12.50 -7.51
C LYS A 81 16.57 -11.75 -7.25
N GLY A 82 17.32 -12.16 -6.23
CA GLY A 82 18.60 -11.54 -5.87
C GLY A 82 18.53 -10.37 -4.89
N ALA A 83 17.36 -10.05 -4.31
CA ALA A 83 17.22 -8.99 -3.31
C ALA A 83 18.06 -9.22 -2.02
N GLY A 84 18.42 -10.47 -1.73
CA GLY A 84 19.33 -10.84 -0.66
C GLY A 84 18.74 -10.73 0.75
N ALA A 85 19.59 -10.93 1.76
CA ALA A 85 19.17 -10.96 3.18
C ALA A 85 18.61 -9.62 3.67
N ASN A 86 19.18 -8.49 3.22
CA ASN A 86 18.72 -7.17 3.63
C ASN A 86 17.26 -6.90 3.24
N ALA A 87 16.82 -7.36 2.07
CA ALA A 87 15.43 -7.18 1.66
C ALA A 87 14.45 -7.98 2.52
N LYS A 88 14.87 -9.17 2.99
CA LYS A 88 14.09 -9.96 3.94
C LYS A 88 13.92 -9.23 5.28
N ILE A 89 14.99 -8.64 5.80
CA ILE A 89 14.96 -7.84 7.03
C ILE A 89 14.03 -6.63 6.86
N GLU A 90 14.11 -5.93 5.74
CA GLU A 90 13.21 -4.80 5.45
C GLU A 90 11.74 -5.26 5.36
N LEU A 91 11.45 -6.40 4.74
CA LEU A 91 10.10 -6.97 4.71
C LEU A 91 9.57 -7.35 6.09
N GLU A 92 10.42 -7.92 6.96
CA GLU A 92 10.06 -8.24 8.36
C GLU A 92 9.75 -6.97 9.15
N ARG A 93 10.61 -5.95 9.04
CA ARG A 93 10.39 -4.62 9.65
C ARG A 93 9.13 -3.95 9.12
N LEU A 94 8.86 -4.09 7.82
CA LEU A 94 7.66 -3.52 7.23
C LEU A 94 6.41 -4.22 7.77
N ALA A 95 6.40 -5.55 7.81
CA ALA A 95 5.28 -6.32 8.35
C ALA A 95 4.97 -5.91 9.79
N GLU A 96 5.99 -5.86 10.66
CA GLU A 96 5.85 -5.40 12.04
C GLU A 96 5.40 -3.93 12.12
N GLY A 97 5.97 -3.07 11.27
CA GLY A 97 5.63 -1.64 11.25
C GLY A 97 4.17 -1.38 10.86
N LEU A 98 3.61 -2.18 9.95
CA LEU A 98 2.24 -2.09 9.46
C LEU A 98 1.19 -2.47 10.53
N THR A 99 1.47 -3.44 11.40
CA THR A 99 0.55 -3.84 12.47
C THR A 99 0.38 -2.78 13.56
N HIS A 100 1.36 -1.88 13.68
CA HIS A 100 1.39 -0.81 14.67
C HIS A 100 1.06 0.57 14.08
N LEU A 101 0.47 0.63 12.89
CA LEU A 101 0.07 1.91 12.29
C LEU A 101 -1.09 2.56 13.05
N PRO A 102 -1.05 3.89 13.23
CA PRO A 102 -2.15 4.60 13.86
C PRO A 102 -3.41 4.57 12.99
N ASP A 103 -4.56 4.76 13.63
CA ASP A 103 -5.91 4.64 13.03
C ASP A 103 -6.17 5.55 11.82
N TRP A 104 -5.46 6.66 11.73
CA TRP A 104 -5.57 7.62 10.66
C TRP A 104 -4.71 7.26 9.44
N ALA A 105 -3.73 6.35 9.57
CA ALA A 105 -2.76 6.06 8.51
C ALA A 105 -3.39 5.21 7.41
N ARG A 106 -3.12 5.56 6.15
CA ARG A 106 -3.50 4.78 4.97
C ARG A 106 -2.27 4.56 4.11
N VAL A 107 -1.62 3.41 4.27
CA VAL A 107 -0.46 3.04 3.43
C VAL A 107 -0.95 2.19 2.25
N VAL A 108 -0.67 2.61 1.02
CA VAL A 108 -1.12 1.93 -0.18
C VAL A 108 0.10 1.49 -0.99
N PHE A 109 0.36 0.19 -1.01
CA PHE A 109 1.34 -0.40 -1.91
C PHE A 109 0.70 -0.62 -3.28
N VAL A 110 1.38 -0.16 -4.32
CA VAL A 110 0.94 -0.20 -5.71
C VAL A 110 1.94 -1.01 -6.52
N GLU A 111 1.51 -2.16 -7.01
CA GLU A 111 2.38 -3.11 -7.70
C GLU A 111 1.75 -3.51 -9.04
N TYR A 112 2.33 -3.11 -10.18
CA TYR A 112 1.79 -3.46 -11.50
C TYR A 112 2.12 -4.89 -11.95
N GLU A 113 2.49 -5.74 -11.00
CA GLU A 113 2.74 -7.16 -11.16
C GLU A 113 1.88 -7.93 -10.16
N THR A 114 1.50 -9.15 -10.52
CA THR A 114 0.83 -10.04 -9.58
C THR A 114 1.85 -10.52 -8.54
N LEU A 115 1.70 -10.05 -7.31
CA LEU A 115 2.50 -10.53 -6.19
C LEU A 115 2.26 -12.02 -5.93
N SER A 116 3.35 -12.74 -5.62
CA SER A 116 3.26 -14.15 -5.22
C SER A 116 2.72 -14.31 -3.79
N ASP A 117 2.07 -15.45 -3.51
CA ASP A 117 1.65 -15.85 -2.16
C ASP A 117 2.81 -16.01 -1.15
N ARG A 118 4.06 -15.87 -1.58
CA ARG A 118 5.24 -15.87 -0.70
C ARG A 118 5.61 -14.48 -0.19
N ASN A 119 5.02 -13.41 -0.74
CA ASN A 119 5.28 -12.06 -0.27
C ASN A 119 4.61 -11.86 1.11
N PRO A 120 5.37 -11.60 2.18
CA PRO A 120 4.83 -11.54 3.53
C PRO A 120 3.81 -10.41 3.71
N ILE A 121 3.96 -9.30 2.99
CA ILE A 121 3.05 -8.16 3.07
C ILE A 121 1.75 -8.43 2.32
N PHE A 122 1.80 -9.18 1.22
CA PHE A 122 0.61 -9.60 0.49
C PHE A 122 -0.28 -10.56 1.29
N ILE A 123 0.33 -11.48 2.06
CA ILE A 123 -0.44 -12.42 2.89
C ILE A 123 -0.89 -11.81 4.22
N LEU A 124 -0.24 -10.74 4.70
CA LEU A 124 -0.51 -10.11 5.99
C LEU A 124 -1.99 -9.72 6.20
N PRO A 125 -2.73 -9.17 5.21
CA PRO A 125 -4.17 -8.91 5.32
C PRO A 125 -5.04 -10.13 5.66
N ARG A 126 -4.53 -11.36 5.52
CA ARG A 126 -5.26 -12.58 5.89
C ARG A 126 -5.33 -12.78 7.40
N THR A 127 -4.36 -12.24 8.14
CA THR A 127 -4.25 -12.37 9.60
C THR A 127 -4.42 -11.04 10.32
N GLU A 128 -4.15 -9.92 9.65
CA GLU A 128 -4.24 -8.58 10.20
C GLU A 128 -5.53 -7.87 9.78
N PRO A 129 -6.45 -7.55 10.70
CA PRO A 129 -7.72 -6.91 10.38
C PRO A 129 -7.57 -5.49 9.80
N GLY A 130 -6.42 -4.86 10.04
CA GLY A 130 -6.01 -3.58 9.46
C GLY A 130 -5.53 -3.67 8.01
N GLY A 131 -5.42 -4.87 7.42
CA GLY A 131 -4.98 -5.05 6.04
C GLY A 131 -6.14 -5.18 5.05
N TYR A 132 -5.88 -4.75 3.81
CA TYR A 132 -6.70 -5.03 2.65
C TYR A 132 -5.81 -5.38 1.45
N HIS A 133 -6.28 -6.29 0.59
CA HIS A 133 -5.62 -6.54 -0.69
C HIS A 133 -6.65 -6.62 -1.81
N LYS A 134 -6.22 -6.26 -3.03
CA LYS A 134 -7.03 -6.40 -4.25
C LYS A 134 -6.13 -6.68 -5.44
N LEU A 135 -6.45 -7.76 -6.15
CA LEU A 135 -5.87 -8.11 -7.45
C LEU A 135 -6.62 -7.36 -8.56
N PHE A 136 -5.86 -6.76 -9.46
CA PHE A 136 -6.31 -6.09 -10.68
C PHE A 136 -5.81 -6.88 -11.89
N ASP A 137 -6.56 -7.89 -12.28
CA ASP A 137 -6.34 -8.61 -13.53
C ASP A 137 -7.07 -7.92 -14.68
N PRO A 138 -6.52 -7.96 -15.90
CA PRO A 138 -7.21 -7.53 -17.10
C PRO A 138 -8.59 -8.18 -17.18
N PRO A 139 -9.62 -7.43 -17.60
CA PRO A 139 -10.95 -7.99 -17.78
C PRO A 139 -10.87 -9.21 -18.70
N ARG A 140 -11.44 -10.34 -18.25
CA ARG A 140 -11.54 -11.53 -19.08
C ARG A 140 -12.36 -11.17 -20.31
N ASN A 141 -11.78 -11.30 -21.50
CA ASN A 141 -12.53 -11.15 -22.75
C ASN A 141 -13.74 -12.09 -22.72
N PRO A 142 -14.98 -11.59 -22.80
CA PRO A 142 -16.18 -12.41 -22.73
C PRO A 142 -16.49 -13.13 -24.06
N VAL A 143 -15.47 -13.66 -24.76
CA VAL A 143 -15.66 -14.28 -26.07
C VAL A 143 -15.07 -15.70 -26.09
N GLN A 144 -15.94 -16.67 -25.87
CA GLN A 144 -16.06 -17.88 -26.69
C GLN A 144 -17.54 -18.08 -27.02
#